data_AF-G3IDT4-F1
#
_entry.id   AF-G3IDT4-F1
#
_cell.length_a   1.000
_cell.length_b   1.000
_cell.length_c   1.000
_cell.angle_alpha   90.00
_cell.angle_beta   90.00
_cell.angle_gamma   90.00
#
_symmetry.space_group_name_H-M   'P 1'
#
loop_
_entity.id
_entity.type
_entity.pdbx_description
1 polymer ?
#
loop_
_entity_poly.entity_id
_entity_poly.type
_entity_poly.pdbx_seq_one_letter_code
_entity_poly.pdbx_strand_id
1 'polypeptide(L)'
;MNLTPVLTLLGVTVLLPCVPALSCRRATIETVRNASELPLEWKTGEKTCEVGEGCQDLVMLLENAHITTNLRVQGCMPQPDCNLLNGTKAIGTLDVSENCGLQLGE
;
A
#
# COMPACT_ATOMS: atom_id res chain seq x y z
N MET A 1 -8.52 -55.35 12.18
CA MET A 1 -8.16 -53.94 12.47
C MET A 1 -8.26 -53.18 11.16
N ASN A 2 -9.39 -52.49 10.97
CA ASN A 2 -9.75 -51.87 9.69
C ASN A 2 -9.18 -50.43 9.67
N LEU A 3 -8.12 -50.21 8.88
CA LEU A 3 -7.39 -48.93 8.79
C LEU A 3 -8.10 -47.86 7.92
N THR A 4 -9.27 -48.18 7.38
CA THR A 4 -10.01 -47.29 6.47
C THR A 4 -10.53 -45.96 7.06
N PRO A 5 -10.84 -45.79 8.36
CA PRO A 5 -11.36 -44.50 8.84
C PRO A 5 -10.26 -43.45 9.04
N VAL A 6 -8.98 -43.83 9.09
CA VAL A 6 -7.85 -42.89 9.31
C VAL A 6 -7.44 -42.20 8.01
N LEU A 7 -7.47 -42.91 6.87
CA LEU A 7 -7.24 -42.28 5.55
C LEU A 7 -8.34 -41.27 5.18
N THR A 8 -9.53 -41.47 5.75
CA THR A 8 -10.62 -40.53 5.97
C THR A 8 -10.23 -39.06 6.18
N LEU A 9 -9.53 -38.86 7.29
CA LEU A 9 -9.29 -37.55 7.89
C LEU A 9 -8.08 -36.83 7.29
N LEU A 10 -7.09 -37.57 6.77
CA LEU A 10 -5.90 -36.98 6.13
C LEU A 10 -6.14 -36.47 4.71
N GLY A 11 -7.23 -36.89 4.04
CA GLY A 11 -7.55 -36.47 2.67
C GLY A 11 -8.10 -35.04 2.55
N VAL A 12 -8.64 -34.47 3.63
CA VAL A 12 -9.33 -33.17 3.61
C VAL A 12 -8.39 -31.99 3.95
N THR A 13 -7.27 -32.24 4.64
CA THR A 13 -6.34 -31.17 5.05
C THR A 13 -5.33 -30.77 3.98
N VAL A 14 -5.25 -31.47 2.85
CA VAL A 14 -4.22 -31.23 1.81
C VAL A 14 -4.68 -30.24 0.71
N LEU A 15 -5.96 -29.85 0.69
CA LEU A 15 -6.52 -29.11 -0.45
C LEU A 15 -6.55 -27.58 -0.32
N LEU A 16 -6.13 -26.96 0.78
CA LEU A 16 -5.99 -25.50 0.81
C LEU A 16 -4.82 -25.02 1.68
N PRO A 17 -3.73 -24.56 1.06
CA PRO A 17 -3.08 -23.35 1.48
C PRO A 17 -3.51 -22.24 0.50
N CYS A 18 -4.77 -21.79 0.59
CA CYS A 18 -5.03 -20.43 0.14
C CYS A 18 -4.32 -19.53 1.14
N VAL A 19 -3.07 -19.20 0.87
CA VAL A 19 -2.48 -18.00 1.45
C VAL A 19 -3.38 -16.86 0.93
N PRO A 20 -4.11 -16.13 1.79
CA PRO A 20 -4.98 -15.07 1.30
C PRO A 20 -4.10 -14.08 0.55
N ALA A 21 -4.40 -13.88 -0.73
CA ALA A 21 -3.68 -12.91 -1.53
C ALA A 21 -4.03 -11.52 -1.01
N LEU A 22 -3.03 -10.76 -0.54
CA LEU A 22 -3.24 -9.44 0.04
C LEU A 22 -3.80 -8.51 -1.05
N SER A 23 -5.01 -8.01 -0.85
CA SER A 23 -5.60 -7.04 -1.75
C SER A 23 -5.36 -5.63 -1.20
N CYS A 24 -4.62 -4.82 -1.95
CA CYS A 24 -4.35 -3.43 -1.62
C CYS A 24 -5.16 -2.51 -2.52
N ARG A 25 -5.50 -1.34 -1.99
CA ARG A 25 -6.03 -0.27 -2.84
C ARG A 25 -4.90 0.27 -3.72
N ARG A 26 -5.19 0.42 -5.00
CA ARG A 26 -4.28 0.99 -6.01
C ARG A 26 -4.61 2.47 -6.12
N ALA A 27 -3.64 3.35 -5.89
CA ALA A 27 -3.79 4.75 -6.31
C ALA A 27 -3.33 4.85 -7.77
N THR A 28 -4.15 5.46 -8.62
CA THR A 28 -3.62 6.03 -9.87
C THR A 28 -2.92 7.32 -9.47
N ILE A 29 -1.63 7.46 -9.79
CA ILE A 29 -0.92 8.74 -9.61
C ILE A 29 -1.61 9.75 -10.53
N GLU A 30 -2.55 10.50 -9.99
CA GLU A 30 -3.12 11.65 -10.67
C GLU A 30 -2.20 12.83 -10.37
N THR A 31 -1.71 13.42 -11.46
CA THR A 31 -0.77 14.54 -11.54
C THR A 31 -0.89 15.53 -10.40
N VAL A 32 0.27 16.01 -9.93
CA VAL A 32 0.51 17.23 -9.13
C VAL A 32 -0.70 18.19 -9.18
N ARG A 33 -1.57 18.15 -8.16
CA ARG A 33 -2.72 19.06 -8.02
C ARG A 33 -2.38 20.18 -7.05
N ASN A 34 -2.88 21.38 -7.31
CA ASN A 34 -2.67 22.52 -6.44
C ASN A 34 -3.35 22.27 -5.08
N ALA A 35 -2.66 22.54 -3.97
CA ALA A 35 -3.20 22.37 -2.62
C ALA A 35 -4.43 23.25 -2.34
N SER A 36 -4.68 24.29 -3.15
CA SER A 36 -5.89 25.11 -3.07
C SER A 36 -7.17 24.34 -3.48
N GLU A 37 -7.05 23.18 -4.13
CA GLU A 37 -8.17 22.34 -4.60
C GLU A 37 -8.59 21.26 -3.58
N LEU A 38 -8.32 21.47 -2.28
CA LEU A 38 -8.71 20.56 -1.21
C LEU A 38 -10.23 20.59 -0.92
N PRO A 39 -10.87 19.45 -0.58
CA PRO A 39 -10.29 18.11 -0.44
C PRO A 39 -10.03 17.43 -1.80
N LEU A 40 -8.88 16.77 -1.92
CA LEU A 40 -8.53 16.06 -3.14
C LEU A 40 -9.31 14.74 -3.20
N GLU A 41 -10.19 14.62 -4.20
CA GLU A 41 -10.86 13.36 -4.54
C GLU A 41 -9.84 12.43 -5.24
N TRP A 42 -9.45 11.35 -4.56
CA TRP A 42 -8.48 10.37 -5.06
C TRP A 42 -9.17 9.29 -5.89
N LYS A 43 -8.72 9.04 -7.12
CA LYS A 43 -9.16 7.85 -7.86
C LYS A 43 -8.53 6.59 -7.27
N THR A 44 -9.38 5.71 -6.76
CA THR A 44 -8.98 4.46 -6.11
C THR A 44 -9.35 3.26 -6.96
N GLY A 45 -8.39 2.35 -7.16
CA GLY A 45 -8.61 1.01 -7.68
C GLY A 45 -8.21 -0.06 -6.67
N GLU A 46 -8.16 -1.31 -7.11
CA GLU A 46 -7.74 -2.45 -6.30
C GLU A 46 -6.65 -3.24 -7.02
N LYS A 47 -5.71 -3.82 -6.27
CA LYS A 47 -4.63 -4.66 -6.77
C LYS A 47 -4.31 -5.75 -5.75
N THR A 48 -4.27 -6.98 -6.20
CA THR A 48 -3.70 -8.11 -5.46
C THR A 48 -2.18 -8.06 -5.52
N CYS A 49 -1.52 -8.21 -4.39
CA CYS A 49 -0.07 -8.26 -4.26
C CYS A 49 0.47 -9.69 -4.35
N GLU A 50 1.73 -9.80 -4.74
CA GLU A 50 2.43 -11.07 -4.78
C GLU A 50 2.74 -11.56 -3.35
N VAL A 51 3.01 -12.86 -3.21
CA VAL A 51 3.43 -13.42 -1.92
C VAL A 51 4.73 -12.76 -1.48
N GLY A 52 4.73 -12.22 -0.26
CA GLY A 52 5.89 -11.51 0.32
C GLY A 52 5.88 -9.99 0.12
N GLU A 53 4.87 -9.43 -0.56
CA GLU A 53 4.63 -7.99 -0.60
C GLU A 53 3.60 -7.54 0.45
N GLY A 54 3.62 -6.25 0.81
CA GLY A 54 2.62 -5.61 1.66
C GLY A 54 2.04 -4.32 1.04
N CYS A 55 1.03 -3.74 1.67
CA CYS A 55 0.40 -2.50 1.20
C CYS A 55 1.17 -1.26 1.68
N GLN A 56 1.58 -0.40 0.74
CA GLN A 56 2.03 0.96 1.01
C GLN A 56 0.88 1.94 0.81
N ASP A 57 0.72 2.91 1.71
CA ASP A 57 -0.21 4.03 1.58
C ASP A 57 0.38 5.26 2.27
N LEU A 58 0.81 6.26 1.50
CA LEU A 58 1.28 7.52 2.05
C LEU A 58 0.90 8.70 1.17
N VAL A 59 0.89 9.89 1.77
CA VAL A 59 0.76 11.17 1.08
C VAL A 59 2.09 11.90 1.18
N MET A 60 2.64 12.30 0.04
CA MET A 60 3.79 13.19 -0.05
C MET A 60 3.32 14.61 -0.29
N LEU A 61 3.74 15.52 0.60
CA LEU A 61 3.57 16.95 0.43
C LEU A 61 4.82 17.50 -0.25
N LEU A 62 4.64 18.19 -1.37
CA LEU A 62 5.69 18.85 -2.14
C LEU A 62 5.42 20.36 -2.11
N GLU A 63 6.36 21.12 -1.57
CA GLU A 63 6.20 22.56 -1.31
C GLU A 63 7.37 23.40 -1.82
N ASN A 64 7.05 24.58 -2.34
CA ASN A 64 7.98 25.69 -2.52
C ASN A 64 7.20 27.02 -2.46
N ALA A 65 7.85 28.14 -2.77
CA ALA A 65 7.23 29.47 -2.69
C ALA A 65 6.00 29.70 -3.61
N HIS A 66 5.77 28.87 -4.63
CA HIS A 66 4.67 29.02 -5.61
C HIS A 66 3.81 27.75 -5.77
N ILE A 67 4.27 26.61 -5.29
CA ILE A 67 3.70 25.29 -5.54
C ILE A 67 3.57 24.58 -4.21
N THR A 68 2.34 24.26 -3.83
CA THR A 68 2.02 23.34 -2.74
C THR A 68 1.15 22.25 -3.35
N THR A 69 1.61 21.01 -3.34
CA THR A 69 0.94 19.91 -4.04
C THR A 69 1.01 18.64 -3.21
N ASN A 70 -0.05 17.84 -3.24
CA ASN A 70 -0.09 16.55 -2.55
C ASN A 70 -0.09 15.41 -3.58
N LEU A 71 0.71 14.39 -3.31
CA LEU A 71 0.80 13.16 -4.09
C LEU A 71 0.49 11.97 -3.20
N ARG A 72 -0.54 11.19 -3.53
CA ARG A 72 -0.85 9.95 -2.81
C ARG A 72 -0.20 8.76 -3.51
N VAL A 73 0.58 7.99 -2.77
CA VAL A 73 1.23 6.76 -3.22
C VAL A 73 0.55 5.58 -2.53
N GLN A 74 -0.05 4.68 -3.32
CA GLN A 74 -0.72 3.51 -2.78
C GLN A 74 -0.55 2.29 -3.68
N GLY A 75 -0.08 1.17 -3.13
CA GLY A 75 0.14 -0.05 -3.90
C GLY A 75 0.90 -1.15 -3.13
N CYS A 76 1.38 -2.15 -3.87
CA CYS A 76 2.16 -3.27 -3.33
C CYS A 76 3.65 -2.90 -3.27
N MET A 77 4.32 -3.25 -2.16
CA MET A 77 5.76 -3.05 -1.99
C MET A 77 6.37 -4.23 -1.21
N PRO A 78 7.59 -4.70 -1.56
CA PRO A 78 8.23 -5.82 -0.86
C PRO A 78 8.47 -5.57 0.64
N GLN A 79 8.70 -4.32 1.02
CA GLN A 79 8.91 -3.90 2.40
C GLN A 79 8.18 -2.56 2.60
N PRO A 80 6.87 -2.57 2.84
CA PRO A 80 6.13 -1.33 3.05
C PRO A 80 6.61 -0.67 4.35
N ASP A 81 6.95 0.61 4.26
CA ASP A 81 7.36 1.44 5.41
C ASP A 81 7.09 2.91 5.10
N CYS A 82 7.07 3.74 6.14
CA CYS A 82 6.98 5.18 6.03
C CYS A 82 8.35 5.82 5.74
N ASN A 83 9.01 5.36 4.67
CA ASN A 83 10.38 5.77 4.36
C ASN A 83 10.71 5.69 2.86
N LEU A 84 9.77 5.98 1.97
CA LEU A 84 10.03 5.95 0.52
C LEU A 84 11.11 6.97 0.13
N LEU A 85 11.15 8.10 0.83
CA LEU A 85 12.15 9.14 0.61
C LEU A 85 13.44 8.92 1.38
N ASN A 86 13.53 7.86 2.18
CA ASN A 86 14.69 7.55 3.01
C ASN A 86 15.19 8.76 3.85
N GLY A 87 14.25 9.51 4.44
CA GLY A 87 14.54 10.73 5.20
C GLY A 87 14.93 11.96 4.36
N THR A 88 14.83 11.91 3.03
CA THR A 88 15.02 13.07 2.16
C THR A 88 13.96 14.12 2.47
N LYS A 89 14.40 15.35 2.77
CA LYS A 89 13.51 16.48 3.10
C LYS A 89 13.41 17.52 1.99
N ALA A 90 14.30 17.46 1.00
CA ALA A 90 14.31 18.38 -0.11
C ALA A 90 14.79 17.70 -1.41
N ILE A 91 14.16 18.03 -2.53
CA ILE A 91 14.57 17.66 -3.88
C ILE A 91 14.73 18.95 -4.68
N GLY A 92 15.97 19.42 -4.83
CA GLY A 92 16.23 20.74 -5.41
C GLY A 92 15.65 21.85 -4.53
N THR A 93 14.75 22.66 -5.08
CA THR A 93 14.05 23.74 -4.37
C THR A 93 12.68 23.34 -3.82
N LEU A 94 12.34 22.04 -3.90
CA LEU A 94 11.09 21.50 -3.36
C LEU A 94 11.37 20.91 -1.99
N ASP A 95 10.64 21.36 -0.98
CA ASP A 95 10.54 20.68 0.30
C ASP A 95 9.59 19.49 0.15
N VAL A 96 9.98 18.35 0.71
CA VAL A 96 9.23 17.10 0.62
C VAL A 96 9.02 16.49 1.99
N SER A 97 7.79 16.06 2.26
CA SER A 97 7.44 15.38 3.51
C SER A 97 6.53 14.20 3.24
N GLU A 98 6.85 13.07 3.84
CA GLU A 98 5.98 11.88 3.86
C GLU A 98 5.01 11.98 5.03
N ASN A 99 3.74 11.76 4.77
CA ASN A 99 2.69 11.60 5.77
C ASN A 99 2.02 10.25 5.56
N CYS A 100 2.29 9.32 6.46
CA CYS A 100 1.71 7.98 6.44
C CYS A 100 0.44 8.01 7.30
N GLY A 101 -0.68 8.26 6.65
CA GLY A 101 -2.00 8.26 7.28
C GLY A 101 -2.50 6.84 7.53
N LEU A 102 -2.68 6.53 8.82
CA LEU A 102 -3.15 5.27 9.44
C LEU A 102 -2.11 4.14 9.51
N GLN A 103 -1.53 4.04 10.71
CA GLN A 103 -1.33 2.77 11.40
C GLN A 103 -2.65 1.97 11.35
N LEU A 104 -2.84 1.11 10.35
CA LEU A 104 -3.91 0.12 10.39
C LEU A 104 -3.41 -1.04 11.25
N GLY A 105 -3.50 -0.83 12.56
CA GLY A 105 -3.33 -1.89 13.56
C GLY A 105 -4.58 -2.78 13.64
N GLU A 106 -4.29 -4.04 13.94
CA GLU A 106 -5.14 -5.20 14.29
C GLU A 106 -5.87 -5.95 13.17
#